data_AF-A0A3A8S6N3-F1
#
_entry.id   AF-A0A3A8S6N3-F1
#
_cell.length_a   1.000
_cell.length_b   1.000
_cell.length_c   1.000
_cell.angle_alpha   90.00
_cell.angle_beta   90.00
_cell.angle_gamma   90.00
#
_symmetry.space_group_name_H-M   'P 1'
#
loop_
_entity.id
_entity.type
_entity.pdbx_description
1 polymer ?
#
loop_
_entity_poly.entity_id
_entity_poly.type
_entity_poly.pdbx_seq_one_letter_code
_entity_poly.pdbx_strand_id
1 'polypeptide(L)' 'MKIARNGSQPSSKGPAENFTGSVRVDPLFQATAPSRTSGAYVTFEPGARSAWHSHPLGQTLIVTAGSGRVQ' A
#
# COMPACT_ATOMS: atom_id res chain seq x y z
N MET A 1 -21.90 -11.59 -0.18
CA MET A 1 -20.46 -11.85 -0.38
C MET A 1 -19.95 -11.00 -1.52
N LYS A 2 -18.86 -10.24 -1.34
CA LYS A 2 -18.23 -9.45 -2.41
C LYS A 2 -16.86 -10.04 -2.70
N ILE A 3 -16.58 -10.32 -3.98
CA ILE A 3 -15.30 -10.88 -4.42
C ILE A 3 -14.69 -9.89 -5.41
N ALA A 4 -13.52 -9.35 -5.08
CA ALA A 4 -12.66 -8.69 -6.07
C ALA A 4 -11.73 -9.76 -6.65
N ARG A 5 -11.80 -9.96 -7.98
CA ARG A 5 -10.96 -10.96 -8.64
C ARG A 5 -9.57 -10.41 -8.88
N ASN A 6 -8.57 -11.28 -8.95
CA ASN A 6 -7.24 -10.87 -9.35
C ASN A 6 -7.29 -10.14 -10.70
N GLY A 7 -6.59 -9.01 -10.81
CA GLY A 7 -6.58 -8.15 -12.00
C GLY A 7 -7.80 -7.24 -12.18
N SER A 8 -8.85 -7.33 -11.34
CA SER A 8 -10.03 -6.47 -11.47
C SER A 8 -9.86 -5.06 -10.87
N GLN A 9 -8.77 -4.83 -10.13
CA GLN A 9 -8.44 -3.55 -9.52
C GLN A 9 -7.16 -3.03 -10.18
N PRO A 10 -7.20 -1.86 -10.87
CA PRO A 10 -6.04 -1.36 -11.56
C PRO A 10 -4.98 -0.86 -10.58
N SER A 11 -3.71 -1.13 -10.89
CA SER A 11 -2.57 -0.55 -10.19
C SER A 11 -2.48 0.95 -10.46
N SER A 12 -1.88 1.69 -9.54
CA SER A 12 -1.52 3.10 -9.72
C SER A 12 -0.08 3.37 -9.30
N LYS A 13 0.47 4.47 -9.80
CA LYS A 13 1.75 4.99 -9.31
C LYS A 13 1.50 5.74 -7.99
N GLY A 14 2.39 5.52 -7.01
CA GLY A 14 2.41 6.29 -5.78
C GLY A 14 2.55 7.80 -6.07
N PRO A 15 1.75 8.67 -5.43
CA PRO A 15 1.86 10.12 -5.60
C PRO A 15 3.25 10.64 -5.19
N ALA A 16 3.81 11.59 -5.95
CA ALA A 16 5.18 12.07 -5.75
C ALA A 16 5.36 12.82 -4.42
N GLU A 17 4.28 13.38 -3.87
CA GLU A 17 4.24 14.01 -2.55
C GLU A 17 4.39 13.00 -1.40
N ASN A 18 4.02 11.74 -1.63
CA ASN A 18 4.01 10.69 -0.61
C ASN A 18 5.21 9.75 -0.72
N PHE A 19 5.90 9.73 -1.87
CA PHE A 19 6.95 8.76 -2.18
C PHE A 19 8.13 9.41 -2.90
N THR A 20 9.34 8.97 -2.56
CA THR A 20 10.53 9.18 -3.40
C THR A 20 10.81 7.93 -4.22
N GLY A 21 11.13 8.09 -5.49
CA GLY A 21 11.39 6.98 -6.42
C GLY A 21 10.12 6.41 -7.05
N SER A 22 10.24 5.24 -7.69
CA SER A 22 9.10 4.58 -8.32
C SER A 22 8.41 3.61 -7.34
N VAL A 23 7.13 3.85 -7.10
CA VAL A 23 6.29 3.02 -6.22
C VAL A 23 5.01 2.68 -6.96
N ARG A 24 4.63 1.40 -6.96
CA ARG A 24 3.35 0.91 -7.48
C ARG A 24 2.47 0.49 -6.33
N VAL A 25 1.21 0.93 -6.36
CA VAL A 25 0.19 0.61 -5.37
C VAL A 25 -0.90 -0.22 -6.05
N ASP A 26 -1.17 -1.41 -5.53
CA ASP A 26 -2.28 -2.26 -5.93
C ASP A 26 -3.34 -2.26 -4.82
N PRO A 27 -4.52 -1.68 -5.06
CA PRO A 27 -5.61 -1.71 -4.08
C PRO A 27 -6.08 -3.15 -3.83
N LEU A 28 -6.25 -3.53 -2.54
CA LEU A 28 -6.80 -4.83 -2.18
C LEU A 28 -8.24 -4.71 -1.66
N PHE A 29 -8.44 -3.90 -0.62
CA PHE A 29 -9.75 -3.64 -0.04
C PHE A 29 -9.81 -2.28 0.65
N GLN A 30 -10.99 -1.66 0.63
CA GLN A 30 -11.26 -0.40 1.31
C GLN A 30 -12.00 -0.64 2.63
N ALA A 31 -11.89 0.32 3.54
CA ALA A 31 -12.68 0.34 4.76
C ALA A 31 -14.17 0.49 4.43
N THR A 32 -15.00 -0.39 5.00
CA THR A 32 -16.45 -0.32 4.91
C THR A 32 -17.03 -0.25 6.31
N ALA A 33 -17.86 0.76 6.58
CA ALA A 33 -18.46 0.95 7.89
C ALA A 33 -19.17 -0.34 8.36
N PRO A 34 -19.04 -0.73 9.65
CA PRO A 34 -18.37 0.01 10.74
C PRO A 34 -16.84 -0.21 10.82
N SER A 35 -16.27 -1.06 9.97
CA SER A 35 -14.82 -1.31 9.94
C SER A 35 -14.07 -0.09 9.41
N ARG A 36 -12.86 0.12 9.96
CA ARG A 36 -11.91 1.17 9.55
C ARG A 36 -10.68 0.61 8.84
N THR A 37 -10.62 -0.70 8.66
CA THR A 37 -9.44 -1.37 8.09
C THR A 37 -9.46 -1.30 6.58
N SER A 38 -8.36 -0.87 5.98
CA SER A 38 -8.10 -0.91 4.55
C SER A 38 -6.78 -1.61 4.28
N GLY A 39 -6.57 -2.08 3.05
CA GLY A 39 -5.33 -2.73 2.64
C GLY A 39 -4.97 -2.47 1.18
N ALA A 40 -3.67 -2.37 0.94
CA ALA A 40 -3.08 -2.30 -0.39
C ALA A 40 -1.79 -3.13 -0.40
N TYR A 41 -1.43 -3.63 -1.58
CA TYR A 41 -0.13 -4.21 -1.85
C TYR A 41 0.74 -3.12 -2.46
N VAL A 42 1.91 -2.86 -1.87
CA VAL A 42 2.79 -1.77 -2.32
C VAL A 42 4.13 -2.35 -2.74
N THR A 43 4.54 -2.06 -3.97
CA THR A 43 5.84 -2.45 -4.51
C THR A 43 6.73 -1.23 -4.61
N PHE A 44 7.92 -1.30 -4.01
CA PHE A 44 8.95 -0.28 -4.08
C PHE A 44 10.05 -0.76 -5.02
N GLU A 45 10.37 0.02 -6.05
CA GLU A 45 11.60 -0.19 -6.82
C GLU A 45 12.85 0.07 -5.96
N PRO A 46 14.03 -0.44 -6.33
CA PRO A 46 15.26 -0.24 -5.55
C PRO A 46 15.49 1.24 -5.19
N GLY A 47 15.61 1.52 -3.88
CA GLY A 47 15.83 2.87 -3.34
C GLY A 47 14.57 3.75 -3.20
N ALA A 48 13.41 3.28 -3.66
CA ALA A 48 12.14 3.96 -3.44
C ALA A 48 11.67 3.79 -1.98
N ARG A 49 10.98 4.80 -1.44
CA ARG A 49 10.49 4.82 -0.05
C ARG A 49 9.33 5.81 0.12
N SER A 50 8.53 5.61 1.16
CA SER A 50 7.54 6.59 1.60
C SER A 50 8.21 7.82 2.20
N ALA A 51 7.52 8.96 2.12
CA ALA A 51 7.78 10.10 2.99
C ALA A 51 7.52 9.72 4.46
N TRP A 52 8.03 10.53 5.39
CA TRP A 52 7.66 10.44 6.80
C TRP A 52 6.16 10.66 6.97
N HIS A 53 5.50 9.76 7.70
CA HIS A 53 4.07 9.83 7.96
C HIS A 53 3.73 9.09 9.25
N SER A 54 2.48 9.27 9.71
CA SER A 54 1.94 8.53 10.85
C SER A 54 0.54 8.01 10.53
N HIS A 55 0.15 6.92 11.18
CA HIS A 55 -1.21 6.42 11.14
C HIS A 55 -1.83 6.55 12.54
N PRO A 56 -3.00 7.21 12.70
CA PRO A 56 -3.59 7.45 14.03
C PRO A 56 -3.90 6.19 14.84
N LEU A 57 -4.05 5.04 14.18
CA LEU A 57 -4.29 3.73 14.81
C LEU A 57 -3.16 2.72 14.53
N GLY A 58 -1.99 3.21 14.11
CA GLY A 58 -0.88 2.35 13.67
C GLY A 58 -1.08 1.76 12.27
N GLN A 59 -0.06 1.01 11.84
CA GLN A 59 0.00 0.31 10.56
C GLN A 59 0.65 -1.06 10.78
N THR A 60 0.20 -2.07 10.06
CA THR A 60 0.82 -3.40 10.03
C THR A 60 1.33 -3.69 8.62
N LEU A 61 2.57 -4.14 8.51
CA LEU A 61 3.21 -4.49 7.26
C LEU A 61 3.46 -6.00 7.22
N ILE A 62 3.08 -6.64 6.11
CA ILE A 62 3.41 -8.04 5.82
C ILE A 62 4.27 -8.03 4.57
N VAL A 63 5.56 -8.36 4.72
CA VAL A 63 6.49 -8.43 3.59
C VAL A 63 6.21 -9.72 2.81
N THR A 64 5.88 -9.58 1.53
CA THR A 64 5.53 -10.70 0.65
C THR A 64 6.63 -11.06 -0.34
N ALA A 65 7.54 -10.13 -0.67
CA ALA A 65 8.65 -10.36 -1.59
C ALA A 65 9.80 -9.36 -1.35
N GLY A 66 11.03 -9.78 -1.64
CA GLY A 66 12.22 -8.93 -1.58
C GLY A 66 12.72 -8.61 -0.17
N SER A 67 13.50 -7.53 -0.07
CA SER A 67 14.05 -7.00 1.19
C SER A 67 13.98 -5.47 1.14
N GLY A 68 13.73 -4.84 2.28
CA GLY A 68 13.55 -3.40 2.40
C GLY A 68 14.01 -2.86 3.74
N ARG A 69 13.86 -1.56 3.93
CA ARG A 69 14.10 -0.87 5.20
C ARG A 69 12.79 -0.32 5.74
N VAL A 70 12.68 -0.24 7.06
CA VAL A 70 11.59 0.43 7.76
C VAL A 70 12.18 1.54 8.63
N GLN A 71 11.41 2.61 8.84
CA GLN A 71 11.72 3.69 9.78
C GLN A 71 10.56 3.87 10.76
#